data_AF-A0A178Y7K5-F1
#
_entry.id   AF-A0A178Y7K5-F1
#
_cell.length_a   1.000
_cell.length_b   1.000
_cell.length_c   1.000
_cell.angle_alpha   90.00
_cell.angle_beta   90.00
_cell.angle_gamma   90.00
#
_symmetry.space_group_name_H-M   'P 1'
#
loop_
_entity.id
_entity.type
_entity.pdbx_description
1 polymer ?
#
loop_
_entity_poly.entity_id
_entity_poly.type
_entity_poly.pdbx_seq_one_letter_code
_entity_poly.pdbx_strand_id
1 'polypeptide(L)' 'MTSESEFVAMPEDHPDRLENCGISKYSLSRLRSTYLTFLSDFDDKTDADILREPNLNRRVLTEIREAQARRKQSGRS' A
#
# COMPACT_ATOMS: atom_id res chain seq x y z
N MET A 1 -31.91 3.82 -4.53
CA MET A 1 -30.84 4.48 -3.76
C MET A 1 -30.14 3.41 -2.95
N THR A 2 -28.97 2.98 -3.41
CA THR A 2 -27.78 2.52 -2.65
C THR A 2 -26.79 2.10 -3.72
N SER A 3 -25.95 3.04 -4.15
CA SER A 3 -24.75 2.71 -4.92
C SER A 3 -23.78 2.09 -3.92
N GLU A 4 -23.96 0.80 -3.64
CA GLU A 4 -22.92 -0.01 -3.03
C GLU A 4 -21.77 0.00 -4.02
N SER A 5 -20.80 0.87 -3.76
CA SER A 5 -19.49 0.84 -4.40
C SER A 5 -19.07 -0.62 -4.48
N GLU A 6 -19.01 -1.16 -5.69
CA GLU A 6 -18.41 -2.47 -5.96
C GLU A 6 -16.99 -2.41 -5.39
N PHE A 7 -16.84 -2.82 -4.14
CA PHE A 7 -15.55 -3.18 -3.58
C PHE A 7 -15.21 -4.46 -4.31
N VAL A 8 -14.71 -4.32 -5.54
CA VAL A 8 -14.18 -5.42 -6.33
C VAL A 8 -13.14 -6.05 -5.43
N ALA A 9 -13.52 -7.15 -4.78
CA ALA A 9 -12.66 -7.88 -3.86
C ALA A 9 -11.56 -8.46 -4.73
N MET A 10 -10.49 -7.68 -4.91
CA MET A 10 -9.32 -8.15 -5.63
C MET A 10 -8.85 -9.45 -4.98
N PRO A 11 -8.35 -10.41 -5.78
CA PRO A 11 -7.86 -11.68 -5.27
C PRO A 11 -6.89 -11.46 -4.10
N GLU A 12 -6.94 -12.33 -3.08
CA GLU A 12 -6.09 -12.12 -1.91
C GLU A 12 -4.60 -12.15 -2.25
N ASP A 13 -4.24 -12.88 -3.31
CA ASP A 13 -2.90 -13.04 -3.85
C ASP A 13 -2.51 -11.95 -4.86
N HIS A 14 -3.29 -10.87 -4.99
CA HIS A 14 -3.01 -9.83 -5.96
C HIS A 14 -1.62 -9.20 -5.69
N PRO A 15 -0.74 -9.08 -6.69
CA PRO A 15 0.64 -8.62 -6.49
C PRO A 15 0.75 -7.16 -6.01
N ASP A 16 -0.31 -6.38 -6.19
CA ASP A 16 -0.38 -5.00 -5.72
C ASP A 16 -0.94 -4.85 -4.30
N ARG A 17 -1.46 -5.91 -3.67
CA ARG A 17 -1.87 -5.85 -2.26
C ARG A 17 -0.65 -5.70 -1.38
N LEU A 18 -0.72 -4.80 -0.39
CA LEU A 18 0.39 -4.52 0.53
C LEU A 18 0.90 -5.79 1.23
N GLU A 19 0.00 -6.72 1.55
CA GLU A 19 0.30 -8.01 2.15
C GLU A 19 1.25 -8.87 1.29
N ASN A 20 1.20 -8.72 -0.03
CA ASN A 20 1.99 -9.48 -1.00
C ASN A 20 3.23 -8.73 -1.50
N CYS A 21 3.42 -7.46 -1.10
CA CYS A 21 4.54 -6.63 -1.56
C CYS A 21 5.79 -6.72 -0.67
N GLY A 22 5.82 -7.65 0.30
CA GLY A 22 6.94 -7.83 1.23
C GLY A 22 7.07 -6.70 2.25
N ILE A 23 5.95 -6.07 2.64
CA ILE A 23 5.88 -5.11 3.74
C ILE A 23 5.78 -5.88 5.07
N SER A 24 6.39 -5.37 6.14
CA SER A 24 6.35 -6.05 7.43
C SER A 24 4.94 -6.07 8.02
N LYS A 25 4.58 -7.13 8.77
CA LYS A 25 3.29 -7.24 9.48
C LYS A 25 3.03 -6.03 10.42
N TYR A 26 4.10 -5.48 10.99
CA TYR A 26 4.02 -4.27 11.82
C TYR A 26 3.52 -3.07 11.00
N SER A 27 4.15 -2.79 9.86
CA SER A 27 3.75 -1.70 8.97
C SER A 27 2.35 -1.92 8.39
N LEU A 28 2.00 -3.15 8.01
CA LEU A 28 0.66 -3.49 7.52
C LEU A 28 -0.43 -3.18 8.55
N SER A 29 -0.20 -3.48 9.84
CA SER A 29 -1.17 -3.15 10.90
C SER A 29 -1.49 -1.65 10.98
N ARG A 30 -0.51 -0.79 10.66
CA ARG A 30 -0.67 0.67 10.65
C ARG A 30 -1.39 1.14 9.38
N LEU A 31 -1.04 0.57 8.22
CA LEU A 31 -1.64 0.88 6.92
C LEU A 31 -3.12 0.44 6.83
N ARG A 32 -3.49 -0.66 7.49
CA ARG A 32 -4.90 -1.07 7.61
C ARG A 32 -5.76 -0.04 8.32
N SER A 33 -5.19 0.79 9.19
CA SER A 33 -5.93 1.87 9.87
C SER A 33 -6.21 3.08 8.98
N THR A 34 -5.55 3.19 7.83
CA THR A 34 -5.66 4.32 6.89
C THR A 34 -6.48 3.98 5.64
N TYR A 35 -7.12 2.81 5.57
CA TYR A 35 -7.83 2.28 4.39
C TYR A 35 -6.96 2.10 3.13
N LEU A 36 -5.63 2.19 3.28
CA LEU A 36 -4.68 1.96 2.20
C LEU A 36 -4.38 0.47 2.18
N THR A 37 -4.75 -0.20 1.08
CA THR A 37 -4.69 -1.67 0.95
C THR A 37 -3.85 -2.12 -0.23
N PHE A 38 -3.60 -1.21 -1.17
CA PHE A 38 -2.81 -1.47 -2.36
C PHE A 38 -1.56 -0.61 -2.38
N LEU A 39 -0.51 -1.13 -3.02
CA LEU A 39 0.74 -0.40 -3.21
C LEU A 39 0.55 0.75 -4.21
N SER A 40 -0.37 0.62 -5.16
CA SER A 40 -0.77 1.69 -6.07
C SER A 40 -1.42 2.89 -5.39
N ASP A 41 -2.00 2.73 -4.19
CA ASP A 41 -2.55 3.85 -3.39
C ASP A 41 -1.48 4.90 -3.02
N PHE A 42 -0.20 4.54 -3.17
CA PHE A 42 0.97 5.37 -2.86
C PHE A 42 1.71 5.86 -4.11
N ASP A 43 1.29 5.50 -5.33
CA ASP A 43 2.02 5.87 -6.56
C ASP A 43 1.96 7.39 -6.81
N ASP A 44 0.85 8.03 -6.49
CA ASP A 44 0.64 9.49 -6.64
C ASP A 44 0.96 10.29 -5.36
N LYS A 45 1.37 9.64 -4.27
CA LYS A 45 1.65 10.31 -2.99
C LYS A 45 3.13 10.65 -2.84
N THR A 46 3.41 11.89 -2.43
CA THR A 46 4.76 12.28 -2.02
C THR A 46 5.09 11.70 -0.63
N ASP A 47 6.37 11.67 -0.27
CA ASP A 47 6.80 11.25 1.07
C ASP A 47 6.14 12.07 2.18
N ALA A 48 5.92 13.37 1.93
CA ALA A 48 5.26 14.26 2.87
C ALA A 48 3.77 13.92 3.03
N ASP A 49 3.09 13.55 1.93
CA ASP A 49 1.68 13.16 1.99
C ASP A 49 1.49 11.86 2.75
N ILE A 50 2.39 10.89 2.54
CA ILE A 50 2.37 9.63 3.30
C ILE A 50 2.62 9.87 4.79
N LEU A 51 3.57 10.75 5.15
CA LEU A 51 3.85 11.06 6.56
C LEU A 51 2.79 11.92 7.23
N ARG A 52 1.85 12.50 6.47
CA ARG A 52 0.67 13.19 7.02
C ARG A 52 -0.45 12.22 7.39
N GLU A 53 -0.44 11.01 6.84
CA GLU A 53 -1.41 9.99 7.19
C GLU A 53 -1.28 9.59 8.66
N PRO A 54 -2.40 9.43 9.38
CA PRO A 54 -2.35 9.03 10.77
C PRO A 54 -1.68 7.66 10.89
N ASN A 55 -0.91 7.47 11.98
CA ASN A 55 -0.21 6.22 12.28
C ASN A 55 0.92 5.82 11.31
N LEU A 56 1.26 6.65 10.32
CA LEU A 56 2.43 6.43 9.48
C LEU A 56 3.66 7.16 10.02
N ASN A 57 4.82 6.52 9.88
CA ASN A 57 6.10 7.06 10.30
C ASN A 57 7.17 6.79 9.23
N ARG A 58 8.35 7.35 9.42
CA ARG A 58 9.48 7.20 8.47
C ARG A 58 9.83 5.76 8.15
N ARG A 59 9.72 4.84 9.11
CA ARG A 59 10.00 3.42 8.88
C ARG A 59 8.98 2.79 7.93
N VAL A 60 7.69 3.08 8.13
CA VAL A 60 6.62 2.59 7.24
C VAL A 60 6.78 3.18 5.83
N LEU A 61 7.10 4.47 5.73
CA LEU A 61 7.41 5.13 4.45
C LEU A 61 8.56 4.42 3.72
N THR A 62 9.67 4.13 4.40
CA THR A 62 10.79 3.40 3.79
C THR A 62 10.35 2.04 3.24
N GLU A 63 9.59 1.25 4.02
CA GLU A 63 9.09 -0.05 3.57
C GLU A 63 8.17 0.06 2.34
N ILE A 64 7.30 1.08 2.28
CA ILE A 64 6.46 1.35 1.11
C ILE A 64 7.31 1.66 -0.12
N ARG A 65 8.31 2.54 0.00
CA ARG A 65 9.18 2.92 -1.13
C ARG A 65 10.03 1.76 -1.61
N GLU A 66 10.55 0.93 -0.70
CA GLU A 66 11.25 -0.30 -1.06
C GLU A 66 10.33 -1.29 -1.79
N ALA A 67 9.08 -1.45 -1.33
CA ALA A 67 8.08 -2.27 -2.00
C ALA A 67 7.78 -1.76 -3.42
N GLN A 68 7.60 -0.44 -3.59
CA GLN A 68 7.43 0.18 -4.93
C GLN A 68 8.66 -0.04 -5.82
N ALA A 69 9.87 0.05 -5.27
CA ALA A 69 11.10 -0.22 -6.01
C ALA A 69 11.17 -1.68 -6.47
N ARG A 70 10.82 -2.65 -5.61
CA ARG A 70 10.73 -4.08 -5.97
C ARG A 70 9.70 -4.34 -7.06
N ARG A 71 8.50 -3.74 -6.95
CA ARG A 71 7.44 -3.84 -7.98
C ARG A 71 7.94 -3.33 -9.33
N LYS A 72 8.62 -2.18 -9.36
CA LYS A 72 9.23 -1.60 -10.58
C LYS A 72 10.33 -2.48 -11.19
N GLN A 73 11.07 -3.23 -10.38
CA GLN A 73 12.09 -4.17 -10.85
C GLN A 73 11.48 -5.46 -11.41
N SER A 74 10.39 -5.94 -10.81
CA SER A 74 9.68 -7.16 -11.24
C SER A 74 9.01 -7.01 -12.61
N GLY A 75 8.43 -5.84 -12.91
CA GLY A 75 7.80 -5.56 -14.22
C GLY A 75 8.77 -5.32 -15.39
N ARG A 76 10.07 -5.56 -15.20
CA ARG A 76 11.14 -5.28 -16.18
C ARG A 76 11.79 -6.55 -16.78
N SER A 77 11.18 -7.72 -16.58
CA SER A 77 11.61 -8.99 -17.19
C SER A 77 10.76 -9.35 -18.40
#